data_AF-A0A1B4G134-F1
#
_entry.id   AF-A0A1B4G134-F1
#
_cell.length_a   1.000
_cell.length_b   1.000
_cell.length_c   1.000
_cell.angle_alpha   90.00
_cell.angle_beta   90.00
_cell.angle_gamma   90.00
#
_symmetry.space_group_name_H-M   'P 1'
#
loop_
_entity.id
_entity.type
_entity.pdbx_description
1 polymer ?
#
loop_
_entity_poly.entity_id
_entity_poly.type
_entity_poly.pdbx_seq_one_letter_code
_entity_poly.pdbx_strand_id
1 'polypeptide(L)'
;MIAALLTRIRALLPKRRVRFFWIGEESEVYVARSLEEALEAFAQPEDIADQAYGEVSRYRTVCCRHEETGETRIETLEEMARECVIPNLLLSQYC
;
A
#
# COMPACT_ATOMS: atom_id res chain seq x y z
N MET A 1 27.00 -22.55 -6.61
CA MET A 1 25.86 -23.47 -6.39
C MET A 1 24.89 -22.97 -5.32
N ILE A 2 25.35 -22.53 -4.14
CA ILE A 2 24.48 -22.02 -3.05
C ILE A 2 23.70 -20.76 -3.46
N ALA A 3 24.29 -19.84 -4.22
CA ALA A 3 23.63 -18.60 -4.66
C ALA A 3 22.36 -18.85 -5.51
N ALA A 4 22.39 -19.83 -6.44
CA ALA A 4 21.24 -20.17 -7.27
C ALA A 4 20.11 -20.83 -6.45
N LEU A 5 20.47 -21.58 -5.40
CA LEU A 5 19.52 -22.18 -4.47
C LEU A 5 18.81 -21.10 -3.64
N LEU A 6 19.57 -20.12 -3.14
CA LEU A 6 19.04 -18.97 -2.40
C LEU A 6 18.11 -18.09 -3.26
N THR A 7 18.43 -17.89 -4.54
CA THR A 7 17.56 -17.15 -5.48
C THR A 7 16.26 -17.91 -5.75
N ARG A 8 16.31 -19.24 -5.93
CA ARG A 8 15.12 -20.08 -6.07
C ARG A 8 14.27 -20.08 -4.81
N ILE A 9 14.87 -20.17 -3.63
CA ILE A 9 14.17 -20.10 -2.35
C ILE A 9 13.53 -18.72 -2.18
N ARG A 10 14.21 -17.62 -2.54
CA ARG A 10 13.63 -16.27 -2.52
C ARG A 10 12.47 -16.08 -3.50
N ALA A 11 12.50 -16.76 -4.65
CA ALA A 11 11.40 -16.76 -5.61
C ALA A 11 10.21 -17.64 -5.17
N LEU A 12 10.46 -18.63 -4.30
CA LEU A 12 9.46 -19.53 -3.72
C LEU A 12 8.91 -19.03 -2.38
N LEU A 13 9.64 -18.14 -1.69
CA LEU A 13 9.09 -17.37 -0.60
C LEU A 13 7.96 -16.53 -1.20
N PRO A 14 6.73 -16.62 -0.67
CA PRO A 14 5.64 -15.80 -1.16
C PRO A 14 6.12 -14.36 -1.13
N LYS A 15 6.08 -13.66 -2.29
CA LYS A 15 6.26 -12.21 -2.35
C LYS A 15 5.50 -11.67 -1.15
N ARG A 16 6.20 -11.11 -0.16
CA ARG A 16 5.61 -10.68 1.12
C ARG A 16 4.32 -9.96 0.75
N ARG A 17 3.18 -10.55 1.13
CA ARG A 17 1.88 -10.06 0.65
C ARG A 17 1.79 -8.62 1.08
N VAL A 18 1.74 -7.76 0.09
CA VAL A 18 1.53 -6.34 0.29
C VAL A 18 0.09 -6.19 0.79
N ARG A 19 -0.06 -5.42 1.85
CA ARG A 19 -1.34 -5.14 2.51
C ARG A 19 -1.64 -3.65 2.36
N PHE A 20 -2.91 -3.33 2.50
CA PHE A 20 -3.43 -1.98 2.32
C PHE A 20 -4.16 -1.59 3.59
N PHE A 21 -3.95 -0.38 4.07
CA PHE A 21 -4.55 0.08 5.32
C PHE A 21 -5.11 1.48 5.12
N TRP A 22 -6.38 1.68 5.50
CA TRP A 22 -6.92 3.02 5.70
C TRP A 22 -6.40 3.54 7.05
N ILE A 23 -5.74 4.68 7.05
CA ILE A 23 -5.12 5.25 8.25
C ILE A 23 -5.44 6.74 8.30
N GLY A 24 -5.96 7.22 9.43
CA GLY A 24 -6.41 8.61 9.58
C GLY A 24 -7.82 8.78 9.01
N GLU A 25 -7.93 9.01 7.70
CA GLU A 25 -9.22 9.17 7.00
C GLU A 25 -9.56 7.97 6.12
N GLU A 26 -10.85 7.73 5.83
CA GLU A 26 -11.31 6.75 4.83
C GLU A 26 -10.93 7.11 3.38
N SER A 27 -10.09 8.15 3.20
CA SER A 27 -9.48 8.53 1.93
C SER A 27 -7.94 8.46 1.93
N GLU A 28 -7.33 8.05 3.04
CA GLU A 28 -5.89 7.81 3.18
C GLU A 28 -5.52 6.31 3.17
N VAL A 29 -5.09 5.77 2.01
CA VAL A 29 -4.62 4.37 1.90
C VAL A 29 -3.10 4.29 1.89
N TYR A 30 -2.56 3.50 2.81
CA TYR A 30 -1.16 3.12 2.85
C TYR A 30 -0.93 1.70 2.36
N VAL A 31 0.11 1.54 1.55
CA VAL A 31 0.59 0.24 1.11
C VAL A 31 1.81 -0.18 1.94
N ALA A 32 1.69 -1.27 2.70
CA ALA A 32 2.74 -1.74 3.60
C ALA A 32 2.72 -3.27 3.80
N ARG A 33 3.74 -3.82 4.47
CA ARG A 33 3.77 -5.26 4.81
C ARG A 33 3.04 -5.55 6.13
N SER A 34 2.88 -4.55 6.99
CA SER A 34 2.12 -4.61 8.23
C SER A 34 1.56 -3.23 8.59
N LEU A 35 0.63 -3.19 9.54
CA LEU A 35 0.04 -1.93 10.02
C LEU A 35 1.10 -1.08 10.72
N GLU A 36 2.02 -1.70 11.48
CA GLU A 36 3.10 -1.01 12.17
C GLU A 36 4.03 -0.29 11.19
N GLU A 37 4.40 -0.94 10.08
CA GLU A 37 5.20 -0.30 9.02
C GLU A 37 4.46 0.86 8.35
N ALA A 38 3.12 0.78 8.23
CA ALA A 38 2.33 1.89 7.72
C ALA A 38 2.27 3.05 8.74
N LEU A 39 2.12 2.76 10.03
CA LEU A 39 2.09 3.75 11.12
C LEU A 39 3.45 4.42 11.34
N GLU A 40 4.57 3.72 11.12
CA GLU A 40 5.93 4.30 11.16
C GLU A 40 6.13 5.47 10.18
N ALA A 41 5.29 5.60 9.15
CA ALA A 41 5.33 6.73 8.23
C ALA A 41 4.81 8.04 8.86
N PHE A 42 4.16 7.98 10.03
CA PHE A 42 3.59 9.13 10.72
C PHE A 42 4.48 9.60 11.88
N ALA A 43 4.53 10.91 12.11
CA ALA A 43 5.34 11.50 13.20
C ALA A 43 4.80 11.16 14.60
N GLN A 44 3.50 10.84 14.72
CA GLN A 44 2.81 10.50 15.96
C GLN A 44 1.89 9.28 15.71
N PRO A 45 2.45 8.06 15.65
CA PRO A 45 1.70 6.84 15.30
C PRO A 45 0.65 6.45 16.34
N GLU A 46 0.86 6.83 17.61
CA GLU A 46 -0.01 6.45 18.73
C GLU A 46 -1.39 7.10 18.64
N ASP A 47 -1.47 8.36 18.17
CA ASP A 47 -2.72 9.11 18.04
C ASP A 47 -3.56 8.69 16.82
N ILE A 48 -2.93 8.03 15.85
CA ILE A 48 -3.53 7.64 14.56
C ILE A 48 -3.86 6.13 14.53
N ALA A 49 -3.26 5.33 15.40
CA ALA A 49 -3.54 3.90 15.50
C ALA A 49 -5.04 3.61 15.76
N ASP A 50 -5.69 4.44 16.59
CA ASP A 50 -7.13 4.35 16.87
C ASP A 50 -8.02 4.78 15.69
N GLN A 51 -7.44 5.44 14.67
CA GLN A 51 -8.10 5.89 13.44
C GLN A 51 -7.80 4.98 12.24
N ALA A 52 -7.07 3.87 12.45
CA ALA A 52 -6.86 2.89 11.41
C ALA A 52 -8.16 2.09 11.19
N TYR A 53 -8.84 2.33 10.06
CA TYR A 53 -10.07 1.61 9.71
C TYR A 53 -9.82 0.12 9.35
N GLY A 54 -8.54 -0.29 9.31
CA GLY A 54 -8.11 -1.68 9.17
C GLY A 54 -7.62 -2.06 7.78
N GLU A 55 -7.41 -3.36 7.56
CA GLU A 55 -6.92 -3.91 6.30
C GLU A 55 -7.97 -3.80 5.19
N VAL A 56 -7.56 -3.26 4.05
CA VAL A 56 -8.40 -3.04 2.87
C VAL A 56 -8.10 -4.11 1.83
N SER A 57 -9.15 -4.58 1.15
CA SER A 57 -8.99 -5.49 0.03
C SER A 57 -8.18 -4.82 -1.08
N ARG A 58 -7.13 -5.51 -1.55
CA ARG A 58 -6.32 -5.11 -2.72
C ARG A 58 -7.13 -4.91 -4.02
N TYR A 59 -8.31 -5.51 -4.10
CA TYR A 59 -9.23 -5.39 -5.24
C TYR A 59 -10.24 -4.25 -5.08
N ARG A 60 -10.15 -3.46 -4.01
CA ARG A 60 -10.95 -2.25 -3.85
C ARG A 60 -10.59 -1.31 -5.00
N THR A 61 -11.59 -0.93 -5.78
CA THR A 61 -11.46 0.05 -6.85
C THR A 61 -11.62 1.46 -6.28
N VAL A 62 -10.80 2.37 -6.77
CA VAL A 62 -10.78 3.78 -6.41
C VAL A 62 -10.73 4.62 -7.68
N CYS A 63 -11.35 5.79 -7.61
CA CYS A 63 -11.26 6.78 -8.68
C CYS A 63 -10.04 7.65 -8.38
N CYS A 64 -9.06 7.65 -9.28
CA CYS A 64 -7.83 8.41 -9.12
C CYS A 64 -7.56 9.26 -10.37
N ARG A 65 -6.94 10.42 -10.15
CA ARG A 65 -6.48 11.29 -11.24
C ARG A 65 -4.98 11.09 -11.43
N HIS A 66 -4.57 10.74 -12.64
CA HIS A 66 -3.16 10.63 -13.01
C HIS A 66 -2.56 12.03 -13.15
N GLU A 67 -1.53 12.36 -12.38
CA GLU A 67 -0.93 13.69 -12.40
C GLU A 67 -0.25 14.01 -13.75
N GLU A 68 0.37 13.02 -14.39
CA GLU A 68 1.09 13.21 -15.67
C GLU A 68 0.16 13.49 -16.87
N THR A 69 -1.02 12.89 -16.88
CA THR A 69 -1.97 12.96 -18.01
C THR A 69 -3.21 13.80 -17.70
N GLY A 70 -3.49 14.04 -16.42
CA GLY A 70 -4.71 14.67 -15.94
C GLY A 70 -5.97 13.80 -16.07
N GLU A 71 -5.87 12.59 -16.62
CA GLU A 71 -6.99 11.67 -16.82
C GLU A 71 -7.47 11.06 -15.50
N THR A 72 -8.78 10.89 -15.38
CA THR A 72 -9.40 10.15 -14.28
C THR A 72 -9.58 8.70 -14.68
N ARG A 73 -9.07 7.77 -13.87
CA ARG A 73 -9.16 6.33 -14.09
C ARG A 73 -9.73 5.64 -12.85
N ILE A 74 -10.36 4.49 -13.08
CA ILE A 74 -10.79 3.58 -12.02
C ILE A 74 -9.77 2.46 -11.98
N GLU A 75 -9.00 2.39 -10.90
CA GLU A 75 -7.95 1.41 -10.71
C GLU A 75 -8.15 0.68 -9.39
N THR A 76 -7.62 -0.53 -9.28
CA THR A 76 -7.52 -1.25 -8.01
C THR A 76 -6.31 -0.78 -7.21
N LEU A 77 -6.37 -0.90 -5.88
CA LEU A 77 -5.21 -0.65 -5.02
C LEU A 77 -3.99 -1.50 -5.42
N GLU A 78 -4.21 -2.73 -5.89
CA GLU A 78 -3.14 -3.60 -6.42
C GLU A 78 -2.49 -3.05 -7.69
N GLU A 79 -3.26 -2.42 -8.58
CA GLU A 79 -2.73 -1.78 -9.79
C GLU A 79 -1.91 -0.54 -9.45
N MET A 80 -2.43 0.32 -8.57
CA MET A 80 -1.73 1.52 -8.10
C MET A 80 -0.40 1.16 -7.41
N ALA A 81 -0.36 0.08 -6.63
CA ALA A 81 0.81 -0.33 -5.87
C ALA A 81 1.94 -0.97 -6.71
N ARG A 82 1.74 -1.25 -8.01
CA ARG A 82 2.73 -1.99 -8.81
C ARG A 82 4.09 -1.29 -8.89
N GLU A 83 4.11 0.03 -8.80
CA GLU A 83 5.32 0.85 -8.93
C GLU A 83 5.70 1.60 -7.65
N CYS A 84 4.98 1.37 -6.55
CA CYS A 84 5.19 2.08 -5.30
C CYS A 84 6.27 1.44 -4.41
N VAL A 85 6.95 2.29 -3.63
CA VAL A 85 7.82 1.87 -2.52
C VAL A 85 6.94 1.55 -1.30
N ILE A 86 7.46 0.84 -0.29
CA ILE A 86 6.76 0.55 0.96
C ILE A 86 7.54 1.18 2.14
N PRO A 87 6.86 1.83 3.11
CA PRO A 87 5.46 2.26 3.11
C PRO A 87 5.23 3.44 2.16
N ASN A 88 4.11 3.46 1.44
CA ASN A 88 3.75 4.59 0.59
C ASN A 88 2.26 4.93 0.69
N LEU A 89 1.98 6.23 0.70
CA LEU A 89 0.62 6.75 0.61
C LEU A 89 0.18 6.65 -0.86
N LEU A 90 -0.86 5.86 -1.12
CA LEU A 90 -1.43 5.68 -2.45
C LEU A 90 -2.50 6.73 -2.76
N LEU A 91 -3.23 7.14 -1.73
CA LEU A 91 -4.38 8.03 -1.82
C LEU A 91 -4.41 8.83 -0.54
N SER A 92 -4.69 10.12 -0.62
CA SER A 92 -5.12 10.95 0.52
C SER A 92 -6.38 11.74 0.19
N GLN A 93 -6.49 12.25 -1.04
CA GLN A 93 -7.71 12.55 -1.78
C GLN A 93 -7.31 13.11 -3.16
N TYR A 94 -7.78 12.50 -4.24
CA TYR A 94 -7.77 13.09 -5.59
C TYR A 94 -9.03 12.67 -6.36
N CYS A 95 -10.18 13.21 -5.92
CA CYS A 95 -11.44 13.40 -6.65
C CYS A 95 -12.21 14.55 -5.99
#